data_AF-A0A2H5B156-F1
#
_entry.id   AF-A0A2H5B156-F1
#
_cell.length_a   1.000
_cell.length_b   1.000
_cell.length_c   1.000
_cell.angle_alpha   90.00
_cell.angle_beta   90.00
_cell.angle_gamma   90.00
#
_symmetry.space_group_name_H-M   'P 1'
#
loop_
_entity.id
_entity.type
_entity.pdbx_description
1 polymer ?
#
loop_
_entity_poly.entity_id
_entity_poly.type
_entity_poly.pdbx_seq_one_letter_code
_entity_poly.pdbx_strand_id
1 'polypeptide(L)'
;MDLMETYRTHIVDAHKQPLFLLLVGFISSFLFIRFSVRMIRAQVRWWPGNITPGGLHIHHMVFGLGFLLVGGVGAFATNGHHPWIDWFGLCFGIGCGLVLDEFALILHLDDVYWSEQGRKSVDAVIFGILFTALLLTGYVPLGVVPGQTEPMTAGRWGLVAVISFNALASVVALLKGKVWTGLLGIMVPGLSWIGAVRLARPSSPWARWFYGTRPRRRARAVRRERLLHRRVDRARTWLFDLIAGAPDKVPAHHTATHRIAERMAARATAHLDAHSARALARRSARLADRRATPTAPAVPMAGESVRQGAARRRQRAVRAGRSRSFAVRPGTTEGVANSRYRHPRLPHPQPRR
;
A
#
# COMPACT_ATOMS: atom_id res chain seq x y z
N MET A 1 37.30 -2.43 25.09
CA MET A 1 37.49 -1.57 23.92
C MET A 1 36.89 -0.23 24.24
N ASP A 2 37.71 0.81 24.21
CA ASP A 2 37.25 2.19 24.38
C ASP A 2 36.42 2.61 23.13
N LEU A 3 35.46 3.51 23.30
CA LEU A 3 34.64 4.04 22.20
C LEU A 3 35.54 4.74 21.16
N MET A 4 36.55 5.47 21.64
CA MET A 4 37.51 6.18 20.79
C MET A 4 38.37 5.21 19.97
N GLU A 5 38.78 4.11 20.58
CA GLU A 5 39.54 3.04 19.93
C GLU A 5 38.68 2.36 18.85
N THR A 6 37.44 2.00 19.19
CA THR A 6 36.48 1.40 18.23
C THR A 6 36.21 2.33 17.04
N TYR A 7 36.05 3.63 17.28
CA TYR A 7 35.85 4.64 16.24
C TYR A 7 37.06 4.74 15.31
N ARG A 8 38.29 4.81 15.86
CA ARG A 8 39.51 4.85 15.04
C ARG A 8 39.61 3.60 14.17
N THR A 9 39.52 2.41 14.76
CA THR A 9 39.74 1.16 14.04
C THR A 9 38.68 0.88 12.98
N HIS A 10 37.40 1.14 13.26
CA HIS A 10 36.31 0.76 12.36
C HIS A 10 35.81 1.87 11.43
N ILE A 11 36.12 3.13 11.71
CA ILE A 11 35.66 4.28 10.91
C ILE A 11 36.82 5.00 10.24
N VAL A 12 37.83 5.40 11.01
CA VAL A 12 38.96 6.19 10.49
C VAL A 12 39.88 5.30 9.66
N ASP A 13 40.39 4.23 10.27
CA ASP A 13 41.35 3.30 9.65
C ASP A 13 40.71 2.49 8.52
N ALA A 14 39.37 2.34 8.55
CA ALA A 14 38.60 1.68 7.50
C ALA A 14 38.21 2.61 6.34
N HIS A 15 38.69 3.87 6.31
CA HIS A 15 38.35 4.89 5.30
C HIS A 15 36.85 5.16 5.14
N LYS A 16 36.09 5.02 6.23
CA LYS A 16 34.62 5.17 6.27
C LYS A 16 34.18 6.53 6.83
N GLN A 17 35.12 7.37 7.23
CA GLN A 17 34.87 8.66 7.86
C GLN A 17 33.93 9.59 7.05
N PRO A 18 34.07 9.74 5.72
CA PRO A 18 33.15 10.59 4.95
C PRO A 18 31.71 10.09 4.96
N LEU A 19 31.53 8.76 4.87
CA LEU A 19 30.22 8.12 4.88
C LEU A 19 29.57 8.15 6.27
N PHE A 20 30.38 8.05 7.33
CA PHE A 20 29.92 8.24 8.71
C PHE A 20 29.43 9.67 8.92
N LEU A 21 30.19 10.67 8.47
CA LEU A 21 29.80 12.08 8.59
C LEU A 21 28.58 12.40 7.73
N LEU A 22 28.42 11.78 6.55
CA LEU A 22 27.19 11.85 5.77
C LEU A 22 26.00 11.34 6.58
N LEU A 23 26.11 10.18 7.22
CA LEU A 23 25.05 9.64 8.07
C LEU A 23 24.69 10.57 9.23
N VAL A 24 25.71 11.13 9.90
CA VAL A 24 25.53 12.09 11.00
C VAL A 24 24.85 13.36 10.52
N GLY A 25 25.30 13.96 9.41
CA GLY A 25 24.71 15.15 8.80
C GLY A 25 23.25 14.92 8.39
N PHE A 26 22.95 13.76 7.83
CA PHE A 26 21.60 13.37 7.46
C PHE A 26 20.68 13.27 8.69
N ILE A 27 21.05 12.47 9.69
CA ILE A 27 20.22 12.30 10.89
C ILE A 27 20.04 13.64 11.63
N SER A 28 21.12 14.39 11.84
CA SER A 28 21.08 15.65 12.59
C SER A 28 20.23 16.71 11.90
N SER A 29 20.39 16.92 10.58
CA SER A 29 19.59 17.89 9.82
C SER A 29 18.11 17.54 9.79
N PHE A 30 17.76 16.26 9.60
CA PHE A 30 16.39 15.79 9.63
C PHE A 30 15.73 16.02 11.00
N LEU A 31 16.42 15.65 12.09
CA LEU A 31 15.91 15.88 13.44
C LEU A 31 15.79 17.37 13.75
N PHE A 32 16.78 18.16 13.32
CA PHE A 32 16.80 19.60 13.51
C PHE A 32 15.61 20.28 12.81
N ILE A 33 15.33 19.94 11.55
CA ILE A 33 14.23 20.58 10.83
C ILE A 33 12.87 20.15 11.40
N ARG A 34 12.72 18.88 11.78
CA ARG A 34 11.51 18.40 12.49
C ARG A 34 11.29 19.10 13.81
N PHE A 35 12.36 19.29 14.58
CA PHE A 35 12.32 20.05 15.80
C PHE A 35 11.93 21.50 15.52
N SER A 36 12.55 22.16 14.55
CA SER A 36 12.23 23.52 14.12
C SER A 36 10.74 23.69 13.78
N VAL A 37 10.20 22.84 12.90
CA VAL A 37 8.78 22.88 12.51
C VAL A 37 7.88 22.66 13.72
N ARG A 38 8.24 21.77 14.64
CA ARG A 38 7.48 21.53 15.87
C ARG A 38 7.45 22.75 16.78
N MET A 39 8.59 23.42 16.94
CA MET A 39 8.72 24.64 17.75
C MET A 39 7.92 25.80 17.16
N ILE A 40 7.95 25.94 15.83
CA ILE A 40 7.16 26.94 15.09
C ILE A 40 5.66 26.67 15.27
N ARG A 41 5.21 25.42 15.12
CA ARG A 41 3.81 25.02 15.35
C ARG A 41 3.37 25.22 16.81
N ALA A 42 4.26 24.99 17.76
CA ALA A 42 4.02 25.22 19.18
C ALA A 42 4.12 26.70 19.60
N GLN A 43 4.39 27.62 18.66
CA GLN A 43 4.47 29.07 18.90
C GLN A 43 5.43 29.43 20.04
N VAL A 44 6.56 28.73 20.11
CA VAL A 44 7.52 28.91 21.20
C VAL A 44 8.28 30.22 21.03
N ARG A 45 8.16 31.12 22.03
CA ARG A 45 8.63 32.52 21.96
C ARG A 45 10.13 32.70 21.73
N TRP A 46 10.97 31.72 22.08
CA TRP A 46 12.43 31.81 21.90
C TRP A 46 12.92 31.29 20.53
N TRP A 47 12.05 30.63 19.75
CA TRP A 47 12.44 30.12 18.44
C TRP A 47 12.25 31.21 17.36
N PRO A 48 13.20 31.40 16.43
CA PRO A 48 13.19 32.51 15.45
C PRO A 48 12.03 32.50 14.45
N GLY A 49 11.14 31.50 14.52
CA GLY A 49 9.96 31.42 13.65
C GLY A 49 10.29 31.07 12.21
N ASN A 50 9.39 31.41 11.29
CA ASN A 50 9.56 31.17 9.85
C ASN A 50 10.48 32.24 9.23
N ILE A 51 11.34 31.80 8.32
CA ILE A 51 12.15 32.70 7.48
C ILE A 51 11.31 33.05 6.25
N THR A 52 10.78 34.28 6.21
CA THR A 52 10.02 34.82 5.06
C THR A 52 10.64 36.14 4.60
N PRO A 53 11.70 36.11 3.77
CA PRO A 53 12.22 37.31 3.14
C PRO A 53 11.21 37.80 2.10
N GLY A 54 10.58 38.96 2.32
CA GLY A 54 9.68 39.60 1.35
C GLY A 54 8.37 38.86 1.02
N GLY A 55 7.91 37.94 1.88
CA GLY A 55 6.66 37.18 1.68
C GLY A 55 6.80 35.89 0.87
N LEU A 56 8.01 35.53 0.43
CA LEU A 56 8.27 34.24 -0.24
C LEU A 56 8.63 33.17 0.80
N HIS A 57 7.79 32.14 0.91
CA HIS A 57 8.08 30.95 1.73
C HIS A 57 9.07 30.03 1.00
N ILE A 58 10.35 30.13 1.38
CA ILE A 58 11.38 29.22 0.90
C ILE A 58 11.27 27.91 1.67
N HIS A 59 10.98 26.82 0.97
CA HIS A 59 10.99 25.48 1.57
C HIS A 59 12.44 25.12 1.92
N HIS A 60 12.64 24.51 3.09
CA HIS A 60 13.98 24.14 3.53
C HIS A 60 14.68 23.13 2.60
N MET A 61 13.91 22.44 1.76
CA MET A 61 14.39 21.65 0.61
C MET A 61 15.34 22.44 -0.31
N VAL A 62 15.11 23.74 -0.51
CA VAL A 62 15.97 24.59 -1.36
C VAL A 62 17.37 24.72 -0.76
N PHE A 63 17.48 24.93 0.56
CA PHE A 63 18.76 24.89 1.25
C PHE A 63 19.39 23.50 1.15
N GLY A 64 18.58 22.46 1.30
CA GLY A 64 19.00 21.07 1.11
C GLY A 64 19.65 20.83 -0.25
N LEU A 65 19.06 21.34 -1.33
CA LEU A 65 19.65 21.27 -2.67
C LEU A 65 21.00 22.00 -2.75
N GLY A 66 21.13 23.16 -2.10
CA GLY A 66 22.40 23.88 -1.98
C GLY A 66 23.48 23.05 -1.30
N PHE A 67 23.16 22.42 -0.15
CA PHE A 67 24.06 21.51 0.56
C PHE A 67 24.46 20.29 -0.29
N LEU A 68 23.51 19.68 -1.03
CA LEU A 68 23.81 18.58 -1.95
C LEU A 68 24.77 18.99 -3.06
N LEU A 69 24.55 20.17 -3.66
CA LEU A 69 25.42 20.69 -4.72
C LEU A 69 26.82 20.99 -4.19
N VAL A 70 26.93 21.71 -3.07
CA VAL A 70 28.23 22.03 -2.45
C VAL A 70 28.98 20.76 -2.03
N GLY A 71 28.29 19.82 -1.39
CA GLY A 71 28.88 18.53 -0.99
C GLY A 71 29.32 17.70 -2.19
N GLY A 72 28.44 17.50 -3.17
CA GLY A 72 28.73 16.66 -4.35
C GLY A 72 29.80 17.26 -5.25
N VAL A 73 29.64 18.53 -5.65
CA VAL A 73 30.62 19.24 -6.50
C VAL A 73 31.94 19.38 -5.77
N GLY A 74 31.92 19.72 -4.48
CA GLY A 74 33.12 19.83 -3.66
C GLY A 74 33.90 18.52 -3.61
N ALA A 75 33.22 17.39 -3.38
CA ALA A 75 33.86 16.08 -3.36
C ALA A 75 34.55 15.75 -4.70
N PHE A 76 33.92 16.08 -5.83
CA PHE A 76 34.53 15.90 -7.15
C PHE A 76 35.68 16.89 -7.41
N ALA A 77 35.50 18.16 -7.04
CA ALA A 77 36.51 19.20 -7.25
C ALA A 77 37.80 18.94 -6.48
N THR A 78 37.72 18.29 -5.31
CA THR A 78 38.89 17.91 -4.51
C THR A 78 39.37 16.48 -4.76
N ASN A 79 38.85 15.81 -5.80
CA ASN A 79 39.14 14.40 -6.10
C ASN A 79 38.95 13.46 -4.89
N GLY A 80 38.06 13.81 -3.97
CA GLY A 80 37.82 13.03 -2.76
C GLY A 80 38.98 12.97 -1.76
N HIS A 81 39.93 13.89 -1.81
CA HIS A 81 41.06 13.89 -0.87
C HIS A 81 40.64 14.37 0.54
N HIS A 82 41.24 13.76 1.57
CA HIS A 82 41.14 14.26 2.95
C HIS A 82 41.90 15.60 3.10
N PRO A 83 41.44 16.50 3.98
CA PRO A 83 40.27 16.38 4.87
C PRO A 83 38.95 16.83 4.22
N TRP A 84 38.97 17.29 2.97
CA TRP A 84 37.82 17.93 2.34
C TRP A 84 36.64 16.98 2.12
N ILE A 85 36.92 15.72 1.75
CA ILE A 85 35.89 14.70 1.54
C ILE A 85 35.03 14.45 2.80
N ASP A 86 35.60 14.64 4.00
CA ASP A 86 34.87 14.47 5.26
C ASP A 86 33.81 15.55 5.44
N TRP A 87 34.19 16.81 5.21
CA TRP A 87 33.28 17.96 5.28
C TRP A 87 32.23 17.92 4.16
N PHE A 88 32.63 17.51 2.96
CA PHE A 88 31.68 17.34 1.86
C PHE A 88 30.71 16.18 2.10
N GLY A 89 31.16 15.10 2.72
CA GLY A 89 30.30 14.02 3.20
C GLY A 89 29.25 14.53 4.19
N LEU A 90 29.67 15.28 5.22
CA LEU A 90 28.76 15.91 6.19
C LEU A 90 27.75 16.84 5.50
N CYS A 91 28.23 17.72 4.63
CA CYS A 91 27.46 18.69 3.86
C CYS A 91 26.40 17.97 2.99
N PHE A 92 26.81 16.94 2.27
CA PHE A 92 25.91 16.12 1.46
C PHE A 92 24.86 15.41 2.32
N GLY A 93 25.25 14.90 3.49
CA GLY A 93 24.34 14.33 4.48
C GLY A 93 23.26 15.32 4.92
N ILE A 94 23.66 16.54 5.28
CA ILE A 94 22.73 17.62 5.65
C ILE A 94 21.74 17.88 4.50
N GLY A 95 22.24 17.95 3.26
CA GLY A 95 21.42 18.11 2.08
C GLY A 95 20.35 17.01 1.92
N CYS A 96 20.74 15.75 2.09
CA CYS A 96 19.83 14.61 2.06
C CYS A 96 18.72 14.73 3.11
N GLY A 97 19.05 15.09 4.36
CA GLY A 97 18.06 15.21 5.44
C GLY A 97 17.02 16.30 5.19
N LEU A 98 17.45 17.45 4.68
CA LEU A 98 16.56 18.56 4.34
C LEU A 98 15.69 18.28 3.11
N VAL A 99 16.23 17.63 2.08
CA VAL A 99 15.46 17.30 0.87
C VAL A 99 14.44 16.19 1.14
N LEU A 100 14.84 15.15 1.86
CA LEU A 100 13.97 14.00 2.11
C LEU A 100 12.87 14.29 3.14
N ASP A 101 13.01 15.34 3.95
CA ASP A 101 11.93 15.78 4.83
C ASP A 101 10.70 16.27 4.05
N GLU A 102 10.91 16.85 2.86
CA GLU A 102 9.86 17.30 1.95
C GLU A 102 9.54 16.29 0.84
N PHE A 103 9.96 15.03 0.98
CA PHE A 103 9.75 13.99 -0.04
C PHE A 103 8.29 13.87 -0.52
N ALA A 104 7.32 14.07 0.37
CA ALA A 104 5.91 14.07 0.01
C ALA A 104 5.51 15.21 -0.95
N LEU A 105 6.14 16.38 -0.85
CA LEU A 105 5.95 17.52 -1.75
C LEU A 105 6.62 17.27 -3.11
N ILE A 106 7.81 16.66 -3.10
CA ILE A 106 8.57 16.34 -4.34
C ILE A 106 7.74 15.46 -5.29
N LEU A 107 7.05 14.46 -4.74
CA LEU A 107 6.28 13.51 -5.54
C LEU A 107 4.80 13.87 -5.74
N HIS A 108 4.38 15.08 -5.33
CA HIS A 108 3.01 15.59 -5.49
C HIS A 108 1.93 14.51 -5.23
N LEU A 109 2.02 13.78 -4.11
CA LEU A 109 1.09 12.68 -3.85
C LEU A 109 -0.31 13.23 -3.49
N ASP A 110 -1.15 13.39 -4.50
CA ASP A 110 -2.59 13.64 -4.39
C ASP A 110 -3.31 12.38 -3.83
N ASP A 111 -3.28 12.28 -2.50
CA ASP A 111 -4.38 11.96 -1.59
C ASP A 111 -5.55 11.03 -2.00
N VAL A 112 -5.32 9.86 -2.61
CA VAL A 112 -6.39 8.81 -2.74
C VAL A 112 -6.06 7.48 -2.04
N TYR A 113 -4.82 7.26 -1.57
CA TYR A 113 -4.48 6.02 -0.83
C TYR A 113 -3.59 6.22 0.40
N TRP A 114 -3.10 7.44 0.67
CA TRP A 114 -2.05 7.69 1.67
C TRP A 114 -2.13 9.10 2.29
N SER A 115 -3.18 9.35 3.07
CA SER A 115 -3.59 10.67 3.55
C SER A 115 -2.81 11.25 4.74
N GLU A 116 -1.49 11.04 4.77
CA GLU A 116 -0.61 11.76 5.71
C GLU A 116 0.71 12.07 5.03
N GLN A 117 0.82 13.26 4.41
CA GLN A 117 2.05 13.71 3.74
C GLN A 117 3.27 13.60 4.66
N GLY A 118 3.15 13.97 5.94
CA GLY A 118 4.24 13.88 6.92
C GLY A 118 4.80 12.47 7.17
N ARG A 119 4.02 11.41 6.88
CA ARG A 119 4.41 10.01 7.12
C ARG A 119 5.29 9.43 6.00
N LYS A 120 5.08 9.86 4.76
CA LYS A 120 5.84 9.38 3.60
C LYS A 120 7.29 9.86 3.63
N SER A 121 7.50 11.10 4.08
CA SER A 121 8.85 11.64 4.25
C SER A 121 9.63 10.88 5.31
N VAL A 122 9.00 10.50 6.43
CA VAL A 122 9.66 9.67 7.45
C VAL A 122 10.04 8.30 6.90
N ASP A 123 9.15 7.69 6.11
CA ASP A 123 9.45 6.41 5.47
C ASP A 123 10.67 6.51 4.54
N ALA A 124 10.73 7.55 3.69
CA ALA A 124 11.86 7.82 2.81
C ALA A 124 13.16 8.07 3.59
N VAL A 125 13.10 8.85 4.66
CA VAL A 125 14.25 9.14 5.53
C VAL A 125 14.78 7.88 6.21
N ILE A 126 13.90 7.02 6.75
CA ILE A 126 14.31 5.75 7.35
C ILE A 126 15.04 4.86 6.33
N PHE A 127 14.53 4.78 5.10
CA PHE A 127 15.22 4.05 4.04
C PHE A 127 16.57 4.67 3.70
N GLY A 128 16.66 5.99 3.58
CA GLY A 128 17.94 6.67 3.35
C GLY A 128 18.96 6.40 4.47
N ILE A 129 18.55 6.54 5.73
CA ILE A 129 19.40 6.29 6.91
C ILE A 129 19.88 4.83 6.92
N LEU A 130 18.97 3.87 6.72
CA LEU A 130 19.34 2.45 6.72
C LEU A 130 20.29 2.12 5.55
N PHE A 131 20.10 2.75 4.39
CA PHE A 131 20.95 2.55 3.23
C PHE A 131 22.38 2.98 3.53
N THR A 132 22.52 4.22 4.01
CA THR A 132 23.82 4.78 4.37
C THR A 132 24.47 3.98 5.52
N ALA A 133 23.70 3.59 6.54
CA ALA A 133 24.20 2.79 7.66
C ALA A 133 24.66 1.39 7.21
N LEU A 134 23.96 0.76 6.27
CA LEU A 134 24.37 -0.50 5.68
C LEU A 134 25.69 -0.34 4.90
N LEU A 135 25.80 0.69 4.07
CA LEU A 135 27.06 0.94 3.35
C LEU A 135 28.23 1.16 4.33
N LEU A 136 27.95 1.79 5.48
CA LEU A 136 28.94 1.98 6.55
C LEU A 136 29.41 0.67 7.18
N THR A 137 28.55 -0.34 7.31
CA THR A 137 28.98 -1.68 7.79
C THR A 137 29.84 -2.41 6.77
N GLY A 138 29.93 -1.93 5.52
CA GLY A 138 30.67 -2.54 4.43
C GLY A 138 29.87 -3.62 3.68
N TYR A 139 28.59 -3.79 4.01
CA TYR A 139 27.69 -4.62 3.21
C TYR A 139 27.14 -3.81 2.04
N VAL A 140 27.32 -4.31 0.83
CA VAL A 140 26.62 -3.78 -0.34
C VAL A 140 25.22 -4.41 -0.38
N PRO A 141 24.17 -3.67 -0.80
CA PRO A 141 22.85 -4.23 -1.03
C PRO A 141 22.94 -5.55 -1.79
N LEU A 142 22.12 -6.54 -1.40
CA LEU A 142 22.13 -7.93 -1.90
C LEU A 142 23.26 -8.85 -1.35
N GLY A 143 24.10 -8.35 -0.44
CA GLY A 143 24.99 -9.19 0.37
C GLY A 143 26.39 -9.40 -0.18
N VAL A 144 26.91 -8.45 -0.96
CA VAL A 144 28.33 -8.46 -1.35
C VAL A 144 29.15 -7.86 -0.21
N VAL A 145 30.12 -8.62 0.30
CA VAL A 145 31.16 -8.12 1.21
C VAL A 145 32.40 -7.82 0.35
N PRO A 146 32.82 -6.55 0.22
CA PRO A 146 34.08 -6.20 -0.45
C PRO A 146 35.25 -6.90 0.25
N GLY A 147 36.07 -7.63 -0.51
CA GLY A 147 37.28 -8.31 0.00
C GLY A 147 37.16 -9.82 0.23
N GLN A 148 35.98 -10.44 0.08
CA GLN A 148 35.84 -11.91 0.09
C GLN A 148 35.93 -12.55 -1.31
N THR A 149 36.86 -12.08 -2.14
CA THR A 149 37.12 -12.67 -3.45
C THR A 149 38.43 -13.45 -3.41
N GLU A 150 38.41 -14.64 -2.82
CA GLU A 150 39.37 -15.67 -3.24
C GLU A 150 39.09 -15.98 -4.73
N PRO A 151 40.11 -15.95 -5.62
CA PRO A 151 39.95 -16.04 -7.06
C PRO A 151 39.77 -17.50 -7.51
N MET A 152 38.71 -18.16 -7.03
CA MET A 152 38.19 -19.38 -7.64
C MET A 152 36.85 -19.09 -8.30
N THR A 153 36.67 -19.55 -9.54
CA THR A 153 35.44 -19.45 -10.34
C THR A 153 34.19 -19.91 -9.56
N ALA A 154 34.36 -20.82 -8.60
CA ALA A 154 33.34 -21.26 -7.65
C ALA A 154 32.80 -20.14 -6.73
N GLY A 155 33.64 -19.18 -6.33
CA GLY A 155 33.24 -18.03 -5.50
C GLY A 155 32.34 -17.04 -6.24
N ARG A 156 32.58 -16.84 -7.55
CA ARG A 156 31.73 -15.96 -8.39
C ARG A 156 30.31 -16.49 -8.53
N TRP A 157 30.16 -17.79 -8.84
CA TRP A 157 28.84 -18.41 -8.96
C TRP A 157 28.12 -18.52 -7.62
N GLY A 158 28.85 -18.75 -6.52
CA GLY A 158 28.32 -18.69 -5.16
C GLY A 158 27.78 -17.30 -4.81
N LEU A 159 28.55 -16.24 -5.11
CA LEU A 159 28.12 -14.86 -4.92
C LEU A 159 26.87 -14.53 -5.74
N VAL A 160 26.86 -14.88 -7.03
CA VAL A 160 25.70 -14.68 -7.91
C VAL A 160 24.47 -15.44 -7.38
N ALA A 161 24.64 -16.65 -6.86
CA ALA A 161 23.55 -17.41 -6.26
C ALA A 161 23.00 -16.73 -4.99
N VAL A 162 23.86 -16.22 -4.11
CA VAL A 162 23.45 -15.50 -2.89
C VAL A 162 22.72 -14.20 -3.21
N ILE A 163 23.24 -13.41 -4.15
CA ILE A 163 22.61 -12.18 -4.64
C ILE A 163 21.24 -12.50 -5.23
N SER A 164 21.18 -13.49 -6.13
CA SER A 164 19.94 -13.90 -6.81
C SER A 164 18.90 -14.42 -5.82
N PHE A 165 19.33 -15.18 -4.81
CA PHE A 165 18.45 -15.68 -3.76
C PHE A 165 17.88 -14.55 -2.89
N ASN A 166 18.70 -13.59 -2.44
CA ASN A 166 18.24 -12.44 -1.67
C ASN A 166 17.34 -11.51 -2.50
N ALA A 167 17.66 -11.30 -3.77
CA ALA A 167 16.82 -10.56 -4.70
C ALA A 167 15.46 -11.24 -4.87
N LEU A 168 15.44 -12.57 -5.10
CA LEU A 168 14.21 -13.34 -5.23
C LEU A 168 13.37 -13.31 -3.95
N ALA A 169 14.00 -13.49 -2.78
CA ALA A 169 13.31 -13.41 -1.50
C ALA A 169 12.68 -12.03 -1.26
N SER A 170 13.37 -10.96 -1.68
CA SER A 170 12.87 -9.59 -1.60
C SER A 170 11.68 -9.38 -2.54
N VAL A 171 11.76 -9.84 -3.79
CA VAL A 171 10.64 -9.84 -4.75
C VAL A 171 9.44 -10.60 -4.20
N VAL A 172 9.63 -11.79 -3.62
CA VAL A 172 8.56 -12.56 -3.00
C VAL A 172 7.93 -11.79 -1.83
N ALA A 173 8.73 -11.15 -0.98
CA ALA A 173 8.21 -10.32 0.12
C ALA A 173 7.37 -9.12 -0.39
N LEU A 174 7.81 -8.48 -1.48
CA LEU A 174 7.07 -7.40 -2.16
C LEU A 174 5.75 -7.92 -2.76
N LEU A 175 5.76 -9.03 -3.50
CA LEU A 175 4.56 -9.66 -4.07
C LEU A 175 3.56 -10.11 -3.00
N LYS A 176 4.05 -10.45 -1.81
CA LYS A 176 3.25 -10.75 -0.62
C LYS A 176 2.67 -9.51 0.07
N GLY A 177 2.89 -8.32 -0.48
CA GLY A 177 2.38 -7.03 0.02
C GLY A 177 3.17 -6.49 1.21
N LYS A 178 4.37 -7.00 1.48
CA LYS A 178 5.20 -6.58 2.62
C LYS A 178 6.33 -5.67 2.15
N VAL A 179 5.93 -4.47 1.71
CA VAL A 179 6.83 -3.46 1.14
C VAL A 179 8.04 -3.23 2.03
N TRP A 180 7.82 -3.03 3.33
CA TRP A 180 8.89 -2.86 4.32
C TRP A 180 9.90 -4.01 4.36
N THR A 181 9.47 -5.24 4.63
CA THR A 181 10.41 -6.37 4.71
C THR A 181 11.04 -6.71 3.37
N GLY A 182 10.38 -6.37 2.25
CA GLY A 182 10.94 -6.54 0.91
C GLY A 182 12.03 -5.51 0.62
N LEU A 183 11.73 -4.22 0.80
CA LEU A 183 12.68 -3.13 0.56
C LEU A 183 13.86 -3.20 1.54
N LEU A 184 13.58 -3.35 2.84
CA LEU A 184 14.63 -3.53 3.86
C LEU A 184 15.42 -4.83 3.62
N GLY A 185 14.83 -5.84 2.99
CA GLY A 185 15.49 -7.09 2.65
C GLY A 185 16.40 -7.04 1.43
N ILE A 186 16.25 -6.03 0.57
CA ILE A 186 17.23 -5.69 -0.48
C ILE A 186 18.50 -5.14 0.17
N MET A 187 18.31 -4.36 1.22
CA MET A 187 19.37 -3.67 1.95
C MET A 187 20.07 -4.64 2.92
N VAL A 188 19.29 -5.34 3.74
CA VAL A 188 19.78 -6.29 4.74
C VAL A 188 19.47 -7.72 4.27
N PRO A 189 20.47 -8.46 3.73
CA PRO A 189 20.32 -9.86 3.39
C PRO A 189 19.68 -10.65 4.53
N GLY A 190 18.78 -11.58 4.21
CA GLY A 190 18.07 -12.39 5.22
C GLY A 190 16.80 -11.75 5.79
N LEU A 191 16.68 -10.42 5.83
CA LEU A 191 15.47 -9.78 6.36
C LEU A 191 14.25 -10.02 5.45
N SER A 192 14.47 -10.12 4.13
CA SER A 192 13.45 -10.52 3.17
C SER A 192 12.93 -11.94 3.40
N TRP A 193 13.72 -12.83 4.03
CA TRP A 193 13.32 -14.22 4.27
C TRP A 193 12.17 -14.28 5.28
N ILE A 194 12.19 -13.42 6.30
CA ILE A 194 11.08 -13.27 7.26
C ILE A 194 9.81 -12.84 6.53
N GLY A 195 9.94 -11.93 5.56
CA GLY A 195 8.87 -11.49 4.67
C GLY A 195 8.37 -12.61 3.74
N ALA A 196 9.28 -13.40 3.20
CA ALA A 196 9.02 -14.48 2.25
C ALA A 196 8.41 -15.72 2.91
N VAL A 197 8.82 -16.11 4.12
CA VAL A 197 8.29 -17.29 4.83
C VAL A 197 6.90 -17.01 5.40
N ARG A 198 6.66 -15.79 5.92
CA ARG A 198 5.36 -15.44 6.53
C ARG A 198 4.22 -15.39 5.48
N LEU A 199 2.98 -15.67 5.92
CA LEU A 199 1.79 -15.57 5.07
C LEU A 199 1.67 -14.20 4.36
N ALA A 200 1.14 -14.22 3.14
CA ALA A 200 0.93 -13.02 2.31
C ALA A 200 -0.24 -12.18 2.82
N ARG A 201 -0.22 -10.87 2.55
CA ARG A 201 -1.36 -10.00 2.83
C ARG A 201 -2.58 -10.38 1.98
N PRO A 202 -3.81 -10.34 2.51
CA PRO A 202 -5.03 -10.74 1.78
C PRO A 202 -5.32 -9.88 0.55
N SER A 203 -4.84 -8.64 0.51
CA SER A 203 -4.97 -7.71 -0.62
C SER A 203 -3.83 -7.79 -1.63
N SER A 204 -2.78 -8.60 -1.40
CA SER A 204 -1.61 -8.63 -2.27
C SER A 204 -1.85 -9.44 -3.56
N PRO A 205 -1.07 -9.17 -4.64
CA PRO A 205 -1.10 -9.98 -5.86
C PRO A 205 -0.94 -11.48 -5.58
N TRP A 206 -0.02 -11.84 -4.67
CA TRP A 206 0.20 -13.22 -4.23
C TRP A 206 -1.06 -13.89 -3.64
N ALA A 207 -1.84 -13.16 -2.84
CA ALA A 207 -3.09 -13.70 -2.28
C ALA A 207 -4.17 -13.87 -3.36
N ARG A 208 -4.22 -12.98 -4.36
CA ARG A 208 -5.14 -13.10 -5.49
C ARG A 208 -4.82 -14.33 -6.34
N TRP A 209 -3.53 -14.58 -6.60
CA TRP A 209 -3.09 -15.72 -7.42
C TRP A 209 -3.14 -17.06 -6.67
N PHE A 210 -2.67 -17.13 -5.42
CA PHE A 210 -2.51 -18.41 -4.71
C PHE A 210 -3.61 -18.75 -3.68
N TYR A 211 -4.37 -17.76 -3.21
CA TYR A 211 -5.41 -17.97 -2.19
C TYR A 211 -6.85 -17.90 -2.74
N GLY A 212 -7.02 -17.65 -4.04
CA GLY A 212 -8.33 -17.66 -4.71
C GLY A 212 -9.07 -18.99 -4.55
N THR A 213 -8.36 -20.12 -4.65
CA THR A 213 -8.92 -21.47 -4.57
C THR A 213 -8.87 -22.10 -3.17
N ARG A 214 -8.36 -21.39 -2.15
CA ARG A 214 -8.13 -21.93 -0.79
C ARG A 214 -8.79 -21.07 0.31
N PRO A 215 -10.11 -21.21 0.55
CA PRO A 215 -10.87 -20.34 1.46
C PRO A 215 -10.39 -20.37 2.90
N ARG A 216 -9.96 -21.54 3.41
CA ARG A 216 -9.41 -21.69 4.78
C ARG A 216 -8.11 -20.89 5.01
N ARG A 217 -7.21 -20.85 4.02
CA ARG A 217 -5.94 -20.09 4.11
C ARG A 217 -6.19 -18.59 3.99
N ARG A 218 -7.13 -18.17 3.13
CA ARG A 218 -7.56 -16.77 3.02
C ARG A 218 -8.19 -16.26 4.31
N ALA A 219 -9.09 -17.03 4.94
CA ALA A 219 -9.70 -16.66 6.22
C ALA A 219 -8.65 -16.55 7.36
N ARG A 220 -7.65 -17.43 7.38
CA ARG A 220 -6.54 -17.39 8.36
C ARG A 220 -5.64 -16.17 8.16
N ALA A 221 -5.36 -15.79 6.91
CA ALA A 221 -4.61 -14.57 6.59
C ALA A 221 -5.37 -13.31 7.04
N VAL A 222 -6.67 -13.22 6.74
CA VAL A 222 -7.53 -12.09 7.17
C VAL A 222 -7.62 -11.97 8.69
N ARG A 223 -7.77 -13.10 9.41
CA ARG A 223 -7.82 -13.09 10.88
C ARG A 223 -6.50 -12.61 11.49
N ARG A 224 -5.36 -13.01 10.93
CA ARG A 224 -4.03 -12.60 11.40
C ARG A 224 -3.77 -11.11 11.12
N GLU A 225 -4.12 -10.63 9.93
CA GLU A 225 -4.04 -9.21 9.56
C GLU A 225 -4.78 -8.36 10.61
N ARG A 226 -6.02 -8.73 10.94
CA ARG A 226 -6.85 -7.98 11.91
C ARG A 226 -6.26 -7.91 13.31
N LEU A 227 -5.59 -8.96 13.80
CA LEU A 227 -5.12 -9.06 15.18
C LEU A 227 -3.70 -8.51 15.39
N LEU A 228 -2.77 -8.85 14.49
CA LEU A 228 -1.36 -8.46 14.64
C LEU A 228 -1.04 -7.15 13.93
N HIS A 229 -1.65 -6.88 12.76
CA HIS A 229 -1.31 -5.68 12.00
C HIS A 229 -1.77 -4.41 12.72
N ARG A 230 -2.97 -4.43 13.32
CA ARG A 230 -3.45 -3.30 14.14
C ARG A 230 -2.50 -2.89 15.26
N ARG A 231 -1.79 -3.85 15.88
CA ARG A 231 -0.82 -3.56 16.95
C ARG A 231 0.46 -2.97 16.39
N VAL A 232 0.99 -3.57 15.32
CA VAL A 232 2.22 -3.08 14.66
C VAL A 232 1.98 -1.71 14.03
N ASP A 233 0.85 -1.50 13.37
CA ASP A 233 0.49 -0.21 12.78
C ASP A 233 0.27 0.83 13.85
N ARG A 234 -0.34 0.49 14.98
CA ARG A 234 -0.49 1.42 16.11
C ARG A 234 0.85 1.80 16.72
N ALA A 235 1.76 0.83 16.94
CA ALA A 235 3.10 1.11 17.46
C ALA A 235 3.92 1.94 16.48
N ARG A 236 3.84 1.61 15.18
CA ARG A 236 4.47 2.38 14.09
C ARG A 236 3.89 3.80 14.01
N THR A 237 2.58 3.94 14.11
CA THR A 237 1.90 5.24 14.10
C THR A 237 2.31 6.05 15.31
N TRP A 238 2.36 5.47 16.50
CA TRP A 238 2.84 6.16 17.71
C TRP A 238 4.30 6.65 17.57
N LEU A 239 5.20 5.80 17.05
CA LEU A 239 6.58 6.20 16.78
C LEU A 239 6.65 7.31 15.72
N PHE A 240 5.80 7.24 14.70
CA PHE A 240 5.71 8.28 13.69
C PHE A 240 5.11 9.58 14.22
N ASP A 241 4.11 9.53 15.10
CA ASP A 241 3.57 10.72 15.73
C ASP A 241 4.63 11.41 16.59
N LEU A 242 5.52 10.63 17.23
CA LEU A 242 6.67 11.14 17.99
C LEU A 242 7.69 11.86 17.08
N ILE A 243 7.99 11.29 15.91
CA ILE A 243 8.99 11.84 14.97
C ILE A 243 8.39 12.96 14.12
N ALA A 244 7.19 12.77 13.60
CA ALA A 244 6.54 13.64 12.62
C ALA A 244 5.63 14.71 13.21
N GLY A 245 5.16 14.52 14.44
CA GLY A 245 4.03 15.29 14.98
C GLY A 245 2.69 14.71 14.51
N ALA A 246 1.67 14.78 15.37
CA ALA A 246 0.33 14.26 15.05
C ALA A 246 -0.23 14.92 13.77
N PRO A 247 -0.88 14.16 12.87
CA PRO A 247 -1.32 14.66 11.58
C PRO A 247 -2.32 15.82 11.75
N ASP A 248 -2.16 16.84 10.90
CA ASP A 248 -3.11 17.92 10.81
C ASP A 248 -4.49 17.36 10.44
N LYS A 249 -5.52 17.79 11.16
CA LYS A 249 -6.91 17.49 10.81
C LYS A 249 -7.14 17.98 9.40
N VAL A 250 -7.57 17.06 8.53
CA VAL A 250 -8.04 17.25 7.15
C VAL A 250 -8.19 18.73 6.75
N PRO A 251 -7.42 19.25 5.77
CA PRO A 251 -7.47 20.66 5.40
C PRO A 251 -8.91 21.10 5.11
N ALA A 252 -9.30 22.29 5.59
CA ALA A 252 -10.68 22.79 5.56
C ALA A 252 -11.33 22.70 4.16
N HIS A 253 -10.54 22.87 3.11
CA HIS A 253 -10.97 22.69 1.72
C HIS A 253 -11.52 21.29 1.42
N HIS A 254 -10.91 20.24 1.97
CA HIS A 254 -11.33 18.85 1.77
C HIS A 254 -12.65 18.53 2.49
N THR A 255 -12.91 19.17 3.65
CA THR A 255 -14.23 19.03 4.32
C THR A 255 -15.36 19.74 3.57
N ALA A 256 -15.05 20.76 2.77
CA ALA A 256 -16.04 21.42 1.92
C ALA A 256 -16.37 20.54 0.71
N THR A 257 -15.36 19.98 0.03
CA THR A 257 -15.55 19.04 -1.07
C THR A 257 -16.26 17.76 -0.62
N HIS A 258 -15.92 17.22 0.56
CA HIS A 258 -16.60 16.06 1.13
C HIS A 258 -18.08 16.36 1.43
N ARG A 259 -18.38 17.53 2.02
CA ARG A 259 -19.77 17.95 2.25
C ARG A 259 -20.55 18.16 0.96
N ILE A 260 -19.91 18.65 -0.11
CA ILE A 260 -20.53 18.78 -1.44
C ILE A 260 -20.77 17.39 -2.05
N ALA A 261 -19.81 16.48 -1.96
CA ALA A 261 -19.92 15.11 -2.44
C ALA A 261 -21.01 14.32 -1.70
N GLU A 262 -21.11 14.47 -0.38
CA GLU A 262 -22.19 13.89 0.43
C GLU A 262 -23.56 14.45 0.04
N ARG A 263 -23.67 15.77 -0.15
CA ARG A 263 -24.92 16.40 -0.63
C ARG A 263 -25.30 15.94 -2.04
N MET A 264 -24.32 15.76 -2.92
CA MET A 264 -24.52 15.24 -4.28
C MET A 264 -24.95 13.77 -4.25
N ALA A 265 -24.32 12.94 -3.43
CA ALA A 265 -24.67 11.53 -3.25
C ALA A 265 -26.07 11.36 -2.66
N ALA A 266 -26.44 12.19 -1.66
CA ALA A 266 -27.78 12.22 -1.07
C ALA A 266 -28.86 12.67 -2.09
N ARG A 267 -28.55 13.67 -2.93
CA ARG A 267 -29.45 14.08 -4.03
C ARG A 267 -29.59 13.00 -5.10
N ALA A 268 -28.51 12.32 -5.45
CA ALA A 268 -28.54 11.23 -6.43
C ALA A 268 -29.36 10.05 -5.93
N THR A 269 -29.21 9.65 -4.67
CA THR A 269 -30.04 8.60 -4.05
C THR A 269 -31.51 9.01 -3.98
N ALA A 270 -31.83 10.23 -3.55
CA ALA A 270 -33.20 10.73 -3.55
C ALA A 270 -33.83 10.75 -4.95
N HIS A 271 -33.06 11.10 -5.99
CA HIS A 271 -33.54 11.09 -7.37
C HIS A 271 -33.80 9.66 -7.90
N LEU A 272 -32.95 8.70 -7.53
CA LEU A 272 -33.14 7.28 -7.85
C LEU A 272 -34.38 6.70 -7.15
N ASP A 273 -34.62 7.07 -5.89
CA ASP A 273 -35.81 6.67 -5.12
C ASP A 273 -37.09 7.28 -5.71
N ALA A 274 -37.05 8.55 -6.11
CA ALA A 274 -38.18 9.21 -6.78
C ALA A 274 -38.48 8.60 -8.16
N HIS A 275 -37.47 8.16 -8.90
CA HIS A 275 -37.65 7.52 -10.21
C HIS A 275 -38.21 6.09 -10.07
N SER A 276 -37.72 5.33 -9.09
CA SER A 276 -38.22 3.99 -8.77
C SER A 276 -39.64 4.02 -8.19
N ALA A 277 -39.99 5.01 -7.37
CA ALA A 277 -41.36 5.25 -6.91
C ALA A 277 -42.32 5.56 -8.07
N ARG A 278 -41.92 6.44 -9.01
CA ARG A 278 -42.70 6.73 -10.23
C ARG A 278 -42.88 5.51 -11.12
N ALA A 279 -41.85 4.67 -11.25
CA ALA A 279 -41.94 3.42 -12.00
C ALA A 279 -42.91 2.42 -11.37
N LEU A 280 -42.91 2.30 -10.03
CA LEU A 280 -43.88 1.50 -9.29
C LEU A 280 -45.31 2.02 -9.47
N ALA A 281 -45.52 3.34 -9.36
CA ALA A 281 -46.83 3.96 -9.55
C ALA A 281 -47.39 3.67 -10.95
N ARG A 282 -46.60 3.85 -12.01
CA ARG A 282 -47.02 3.51 -13.39
C ARG A 282 -47.34 2.02 -13.53
N ARG A 283 -46.57 1.14 -12.91
CA ARG A 283 -46.82 -0.30 -12.93
C ARG A 283 -48.12 -0.64 -12.21
N SER A 284 -48.39 -0.02 -11.07
CA SER A 284 -49.63 -0.20 -10.32
C SER A 284 -50.85 0.31 -11.10
N ALA A 285 -50.75 1.47 -11.76
CA ALA A 285 -51.81 2.00 -12.61
C ALA A 285 -52.12 1.08 -13.80
N ARG A 286 -51.09 0.54 -14.48
CA ARG A 286 -51.27 -0.46 -15.55
C ARG A 286 -51.94 -1.75 -15.07
N LEU A 287 -51.66 -2.17 -13.84
CA LEU A 287 -52.28 -3.36 -13.25
C LEU A 287 -53.72 -3.09 -12.82
N ALA A 288 -54.03 -1.89 -12.33
CA ALA A 288 -55.39 -1.46 -12.01
C ALA A 288 -56.24 -1.32 -13.28
N ASP A 289 -55.70 -0.72 -14.33
CA ASP A 289 -56.37 -0.57 -15.64
C ASP A 289 -56.71 -1.93 -16.26
N ARG A 290 -55.77 -2.89 -16.20
CA ARG A 290 -56.00 -4.29 -16.59
C ARG A 290 -57.05 -5.04 -15.76
N ARG A 291 -57.31 -4.61 -14.52
CA ARG A 291 -58.38 -5.17 -13.67
C ARG A 291 -59.72 -4.48 -13.91
N ALA A 292 -59.69 -3.20 -14.31
CA ALA A 292 -60.87 -2.40 -14.60
C ALA A 292 -61.40 -2.62 -16.02
N THR A 293 -60.57 -3.12 -16.95
CA THR A 293 -61.06 -3.57 -18.26
C THR A 293 -61.96 -4.79 -18.06
N PRO A 294 -63.27 -4.71 -18.34
CA PRO A 294 -64.11 -5.89 -18.32
C PRO A 294 -63.58 -6.83 -19.39
N THR A 295 -63.23 -8.06 -19.01
CA THR A 295 -63.09 -9.14 -19.99
C THR A 295 -64.38 -9.20 -20.80
N ALA A 296 -64.32 -8.77 -22.06
CA ALA A 296 -65.41 -8.94 -23.01
C ALA A 296 -65.87 -10.40 -22.96
N PRO A 297 -67.19 -10.68 -23.03
CA PRO A 297 -67.69 -12.04 -22.97
C PRO A 297 -67.00 -12.88 -24.05
N ALA A 298 -66.58 -14.08 -23.65
CA ALA A 298 -65.89 -15.01 -24.50
C ALA A 298 -66.69 -15.27 -25.78
N VAL A 299 -66.23 -14.73 -26.89
CA VAL A 299 -66.61 -15.23 -28.22
C VAL A 299 -65.97 -16.63 -28.32
N PRO A 300 -66.72 -17.70 -28.65
CA PRO A 300 -66.14 -19.03 -28.82
C PRO A 300 -65.22 -18.99 -30.04
N MET A 301 -63.93 -18.81 -29.82
CA MET A 301 -62.91 -18.85 -30.87
C MET A 301 -62.64 -20.31 -31.22
N ALA A 302 -63.16 -20.74 -32.38
CA ALA A 302 -62.89 -22.01 -33.03
C ALA A 302 -61.42 -22.18 -33.50
N GLY A 303 -60.43 -21.78 -32.69
CA GLY A 303 -59.01 -21.76 -33.04
C GLY A 303 -58.06 -22.29 -31.96
N GLU A 304 -58.55 -22.69 -30.78
CA GLU A 304 -57.68 -23.23 -29.71
C GLU A 304 -57.13 -24.62 -30.03
N SER A 305 -57.84 -25.43 -30.83
CA SER A 305 -57.40 -26.77 -31.25
C SER A 305 -56.14 -26.73 -32.13
N VAL A 306 -56.01 -25.71 -32.98
CA VAL A 306 -54.87 -25.57 -33.92
C VAL A 306 -53.60 -25.12 -33.17
N ARG A 307 -53.72 -24.20 -32.20
CA ARG A 307 -52.58 -23.74 -31.38
C ARG A 307 -52.07 -24.82 -30.42
N GLN A 308 -52.97 -25.61 -29.83
CA GLN A 308 -52.58 -26.74 -28.97
C GLN A 308 -51.92 -27.88 -29.77
N GLY A 309 -52.36 -28.11 -31.01
CA GLY A 309 -51.71 -29.04 -31.95
C GLY A 309 -50.27 -28.65 -32.28
N ALA A 310 -50.03 -27.36 -32.56
CA ALA A 310 -48.69 -26.83 -32.86
C ALA A 310 -47.72 -26.93 -31.67
N ALA A 311 -48.20 -26.68 -30.44
CA ALA A 311 -47.41 -26.78 -29.22
C ALA A 311 -47.00 -28.24 -28.90
N ARG A 312 -47.92 -29.20 -29.11
CA ARG A 312 -47.63 -30.65 -28.94
C ARG A 312 -46.65 -31.18 -29.97
N ARG A 313 -46.69 -30.67 -31.21
CA ARG A 313 -45.75 -31.05 -32.29
C ARG A 313 -44.32 -30.56 -32.01
N ARG A 314 -44.16 -29.35 -31.44
CA ARG A 314 -42.85 -28.84 -30.98
C ARG A 314 -42.27 -29.65 -29.81
N GLN A 315 -43.08 -30.06 -28.84
CA GLN A 315 -42.60 -30.88 -27.71
C GLN A 315 -42.16 -32.29 -28.13
N ARG A 316 -42.81 -32.92 -29.13
CA ARG A 316 -42.37 -34.21 -29.67
C ARG A 316 -41.04 -34.13 -30.43
N ALA A 317 -40.81 -33.06 -31.20
CA ALA A 317 -39.55 -32.85 -31.92
C ALA A 317 -38.35 -32.67 -30.96
N VAL A 318 -38.53 -31.98 -29.84
CA VAL A 318 -37.47 -31.78 -28.83
C VAL A 318 -37.13 -33.07 -28.07
N ARG A 319 -38.10 -34.00 -27.92
CA ARG A 319 -37.89 -35.27 -27.21
C ARG A 319 -37.19 -36.34 -28.07
N ALA A 320 -37.33 -36.26 -29.40
CA ALA A 320 -36.68 -37.19 -30.34
C ALA A 320 -35.20 -36.87 -30.60
N GLY A 321 -34.73 -35.65 -30.31
CA GLY A 321 -33.35 -35.23 -30.57
C GLY A 321 -32.34 -35.47 -29.44
N ARG A 322 -32.71 -36.16 -28.35
CA ARG A 322 -31.90 -36.24 -27.12
C ARG A 322 -31.40 -37.62 -26.71
N SER A 323 -31.46 -38.61 -27.61
CA SER A 323 -30.85 -39.93 -27.42
C SER A 323 -29.53 -40.05 -28.18
N ARG A 324 -28.45 -39.49 -27.62
CA ARG A 324 -27.09 -40.01 -27.80
C ARG A 324 -26.31 -39.91 -26.49
N SER A 325 -25.84 -41.09 -26.10
CA SER A 325 -25.20 -41.50 -24.86
C SER A 325 -23.83 -40.87 -24.64
N PHE A 326 -23.39 -40.79 -23.38
CA PHE A 326 -22.09 -41.37 -23.01
C PHE A 326 -22.14 -41.88 -21.56
N ALA A 327 -21.71 -43.13 -21.40
CA ALA A 327 -21.75 -43.91 -20.18
C ALA A 327 -20.49 -43.68 -19.33
N VAL A 328 -20.63 -43.73 -18.01
CA VAL A 328 -19.56 -44.09 -17.08
C VAL A 328 -20.17 -44.96 -15.97
N ARG A 329 -19.58 -46.15 -15.77
CA ARG A 329 -19.91 -47.16 -14.74
C ARG A 329 -18.87 -47.05 -13.58
N PRO A 330 -19.00 -47.76 -12.45
CA PRO A 330 -19.22 -47.16 -11.14
C PRO A 330 -18.03 -47.27 -10.18
N GLY A 331 -18.01 -46.41 -9.15
CA GLY A 331 -17.08 -46.44 -8.02
C GLY A 331 -17.81 -46.08 -6.73
N THR A 332 -17.41 -46.73 -5.65
CA THR A 332 -18.14 -47.06 -4.42
C THR A 332 -18.31 -45.95 -3.39
N THR A 333 -19.33 -46.17 -2.54
CA THR A 333 -19.42 -45.90 -1.09
C THR A 333 -19.62 -44.49 -0.54
N GLU A 334 -20.74 -44.42 0.19
CA GLU A 334 -20.94 -43.78 1.50
C GLU A 334 -21.40 -42.33 1.55
N GLY A 335 -22.54 -42.18 2.24
CA GLY A 335 -23.38 -41.01 2.26
C GLY A 335 -22.93 -39.94 3.23
N VAL A 336 -23.35 -38.70 2.95
CA VAL A 336 -23.60 -37.70 3.99
C VAL A 336 -24.75 -36.81 3.53
N ALA A 337 -25.64 -36.54 4.48
CA ALA A 337 -26.94 -35.90 4.36
C ALA A 337 -26.95 -34.52 3.67
N ASN A 338 -28.03 -34.32 2.93
CA ASN A 338 -28.38 -33.11 2.20
C ASN A 338 -28.86 -32.00 3.17
N SER A 339 -27.93 -31.17 3.66
CA SER A 339 -28.24 -29.95 4.41
C SER A 339 -28.68 -28.84 3.44
N ARG A 340 -29.99 -28.60 3.36
CA ARG A 340 -30.60 -27.46 2.63
C ARG A 340 -29.98 -26.13 3.06
N TYR A 341 -29.38 -25.44 2.12
CA TYR A 341 -28.85 -24.08 2.29
C TYR A 341 -30.02 -23.09 2.52
N ARG A 342 -30.06 -22.44 3.68
CA ARG A 342 -31.08 -21.45 4.07
C ARG A 342 -30.48 -20.05 3.93
N HIS A 343 -31.07 -19.19 3.09
CA HIS A 343 -30.63 -17.80 2.91
C HIS A 343 -30.67 -17.02 4.24
N PRO A 344 -29.67 -16.17 4.55
CA PRO A 344 -29.72 -15.29 5.71
C PRO A 344 -30.68 -14.11 5.47
N ARG A 345 -31.65 -13.92 6.38
CA ARG A 345 -32.54 -12.75 6.40
C ARG A 345 -31.77 -11.54 6.93
N LEU A 346 -31.77 -10.45 6.17
CA LEU A 346 -31.29 -9.14 6.60
C LEU A 346 -32.34 -8.49 7.53
N PRO A 347 -31.96 -7.90 8.68
CA PRO A 347 -32.88 -7.19 9.55
C PRO A 347 -33.19 -5.77 9.03
N HIS A 348 -34.48 -5.41 8.99
CA HIS A 348 -34.95 -4.05 8.74
C HIS A 348 -34.67 -3.13 9.95
N PRO A 349 -34.28 -1.86 9.73
CA PRO A 349 -34.13 -0.88 10.80
C PRO A 349 -35.51 -0.35 11.24
N GLN A 350 -35.79 -0.41 12.54
CA GLN A 350 -36.96 0.27 13.12
C GLN A 350 -36.69 1.76 13.34
N PRO A 351 -37.70 2.64 13.17
CA PRO A 351 -37.59 4.05 13.50
C PRO A 351 -37.65 4.25 15.01
N ARG A 352 -36.68 5.01 15.55
CA ARG A 352 -36.70 5.48 16.94
C ARG A 352 -37.76 6.58 17.08
N ARG A 353 -38.58 6.48 18.13
CA ARG A 353 -39.37 7.59 18.68
C ARG A 353 -38.47 8.52 19.49
#